data_AF-A0A496VHB6-F1
#
_entry.id   AF-A0A496VHB6-F1
#
_cell.length_a   1.000
_cell.length_b   1.000
_cell.length_c   1.000
_cell.angle_alpha   90.00
_cell.angle_beta   90.00
_cell.angle_gamma   90.00
#
_symmetry.space_group_name_H-M   'P 1'
#
loop_
_entity.id
_entity.type
_entity.pdbx_description
1 polymer ?
#
loop_
_entity_poly.entity_id
_entity_poly.type
_entity_poly.pdbx_seq_one_letter_code
_entity_poly.pdbx_strand_id
1 'polypeptide(L)'
;MAPNTAQEWIDVAKERAADVEALKQRLNPVGAVYMAGYAIECSLKAYLQREGKPLPTSGSEGHNLKGLWKASGFRFGDLPDTAGEKTFYIEHWNTALRYESAYDFPVPIESLVEGAKELTGWIQKQIRRRSIHKRKKQ
;
A
#
# COMPACT_ATOMS: atom_id res chain seq x y z
N MET A 1 11.29 14.77 6.93
CA MET A 1 9.93 15.36 6.98
C MET A 1 8.96 14.36 6.39
N ALA A 2 7.73 14.27 6.91
CA ALA A 2 6.71 13.42 6.31
C ALA A 2 6.30 13.99 4.94
N PRO A 3 5.93 13.14 3.96
CA PRO A 3 5.39 13.62 2.68
C PRO A 3 4.12 14.45 2.88
N ASN A 4 4.04 15.58 2.19
CA ASN A 4 2.98 16.58 2.30
C ASN A 4 2.17 16.72 1.01
N THR A 5 2.54 16.03 -0.06
CA THR A 5 1.76 16.01 -1.30
C THR A 5 1.49 14.58 -1.76
N ALA A 6 0.41 14.40 -2.54
CA ALA A 6 0.10 13.11 -3.13
C ALA A 6 1.25 12.59 -4.01
N GLN A 7 2.01 13.47 -4.66
CA GLN A 7 3.15 13.09 -5.49
C GLN A 7 4.32 12.60 -4.63
N GLU A 8 4.64 13.30 -3.54
CA GLU A 8 5.69 12.85 -2.60
C GLU A 8 5.36 11.47 -2.00
N TRP A 9 4.09 11.21 -1.64
CA TRP A 9 3.67 9.88 -1.20
C TRP A 9 3.83 8.80 -2.27
N ILE A 10 3.54 9.12 -3.54
CA ILE A 10 3.77 8.19 -4.66
C ILE A 10 5.26 7.91 -4.83
N ASP A 11 6.11 8.90 -4.67
CA ASP A 11 7.55 8.73 -4.83
C ASP A 11 8.15 7.90 -3.69
N VAL A 12 7.67 8.09 -2.45
CA VAL A 12 8.00 7.16 -1.34
C VAL A 12 7.50 5.74 -1.65
N ALA A 13 6.27 5.58 -2.17
CA ALA A 13 5.75 4.25 -2.51
C ALA A 13 6.64 3.52 -3.54
N LYS A 14 7.19 4.25 -4.53
CA LYS A 14 8.13 3.69 -5.51
C LYS A 14 9.46 3.29 -4.87
N GLU A 15 10.00 4.13 -3.97
CA GLU A 15 11.22 3.80 -3.24
C GLU A 15 11.03 2.53 -2.41
N ARG A 16 9.91 2.39 -1.69
CA ARG A 16 9.61 1.17 -0.92
C ARG A 16 9.42 -0.04 -1.82
N ALA A 17 8.81 0.10 -2.99
CA ALA A 17 8.74 -0.99 -3.97
C ALA A 17 10.13 -1.39 -4.50
N ALA A 18 11.06 -0.45 -4.67
CA ALA A 18 12.44 -0.76 -5.03
C ALA A 18 13.19 -1.49 -3.90
N ASP A 19 12.95 -1.11 -2.63
CA ASP A 19 13.49 -1.81 -1.47
C ASP A 19 13.06 -3.29 -1.43
N VAL A 20 11.81 -3.58 -1.80
CA VAL A 20 11.28 -4.95 -1.88
C VAL A 20 12.11 -5.82 -2.84
N GLU A 21 12.44 -5.29 -4.03
CA GLU A 21 13.27 -6.02 -5.00
C GLU A 21 14.69 -6.28 -4.48
N ALA A 22 15.28 -5.31 -3.77
CA ALA A 22 16.58 -5.49 -3.14
C ALA A 22 16.55 -6.51 -1.99
N LEU A 23 15.47 -6.58 -1.22
CA LEU A 23 15.31 -7.50 -0.10
C LEU A 23 15.08 -8.95 -0.54
N LYS A 24 14.37 -9.16 -1.67
CA LYS A 24 14.24 -10.47 -2.31
C LYS A 24 15.60 -11.08 -2.64
N GLN A 25 16.56 -10.27 -3.10
CA GLN A 25 17.92 -10.72 -3.41
C GLN A 25 18.74 -11.11 -2.17
N ARG A 26 18.38 -10.58 -0.99
CA ARG A 26 19.11 -10.80 0.28
C ARG A 26 18.56 -11.94 1.14
N LEU A 27 17.60 -12.73 0.63
CA LEU A 27 16.90 -13.80 1.38
C LEU A 27 16.25 -13.30 2.69
N ASN A 28 15.76 -12.05 2.73
CA ASN A 28 14.94 -11.56 3.84
C ASN A 28 13.47 -11.41 3.39
N PRO A 29 12.71 -12.51 3.39
CA PRO A 29 11.42 -12.55 2.72
C PRO A 29 10.32 -11.88 3.56
N VAL A 30 10.42 -11.91 4.89
CA VAL A 30 9.52 -11.15 5.79
C VAL A 30 9.72 -9.65 5.61
N GLY A 31 10.98 -9.20 5.53
CA GLY A 31 11.31 -7.80 5.26
C GLY A 31 10.74 -7.31 3.93
N ALA A 32 10.76 -8.15 2.89
CA ALA A 32 10.15 -7.84 1.60
C ALA A 32 8.63 -7.62 1.71
N VAL A 33 7.90 -8.51 2.39
CA VAL A 33 6.44 -8.36 2.62
C VAL A 33 6.14 -7.12 3.49
N TYR A 34 6.97 -6.87 4.51
CA TYR A 34 6.87 -5.67 5.33
C TYR A 34 6.97 -4.40 4.48
N MET A 35 8.01 -4.28 3.65
CA MET A 35 8.22 -3.11 2.79
C MET A 35 7.15 -2.97 1.70
N ALA A 36 6.62 -4.08 1.20
CA ALA A 36 5.52 -4.08 0.23
C ALA A 36 4.24 -3.45 0.82
N GLY A 37 3.94 -3.73 2.10
CA GLY A 37 2.83 -3.08 2.79
C GLY A 37 3.03 -1.57 2.98
N TYR A 38 4.25 -1.10 3.21
CA TYR A 38 4.54 0.35 3.22
C TYR A 38 4.29 1.01 1.87
N ALA A 39 4.57 0.32 0.76
CA ALA A 39 4.27 0.85 -0.57
C ALA A 39 2.74 1.02 -0.79
N ILE A 40 1.94 0.09 -0.27
CA ILE A 40 0.47 0.18 -0.27
C ILE A 40 0.00 1.33 0.61
N GLU A 41 0.53 1.44 1.84
CA GLU A 41 0.22 2.52 2.77
C GLU A 41 0.44 3.89 2.13
N CYS A 42 1.62 4.10 1.54
CA CYS A 42 1.98 5.34 0.88
C CYS A 42 1.05 5.63 -0.32
N SER A 43 0.69 4.61 -1.09
CA SER A 43 -0.27 4.76 -2.21
C SER A 43 -1.67 5.15 -1.73
N LEU A 44 -2.15 4.60 -0.60
CA LEU A 44 -3.44 4.98 0.00
C LEU A 44 -3.39 6.41 0.56
N LYS A 45 -2.30 6.79 1.22
CA LYS A 45 -2.11 8.17 1.71
C LYS A 45 -2.08 9.17 0.55
N ALA A 46 -1.40 8.84 -0.54
CA ALA A 46 -1.44 9.65 -1.76
C ALA A 46 -2.88 9.83 -2.28
N TYR A 47 -3.67 8.76 -2.28
CA TYR A 47 -5.07 8.80 -2.70
C TYR A 47 -5.92 9.70 -1.81
N LEU A 48 -5.85 9.52 -0.49
CA LEU A 48 -6.58 10.34 0.49
C LEU A 48 -6.24 11.82 0.33
N GLN A 49 -4.95 12.13 0.22
CA GLN A 49 -4.49 13.51 0.05
C GLN A 49 -5.01 14.13 -1.26
N ARG A 50 -5.01 13.37 -2.36
CA ARG A 50 -5.55 13.82 -3.64
C ARG A 50 -7.05 14.13 -3.58
N GLU A 51 -7.78 13.36 -2.79
CA GLU A 51 -9.22 13.55 -2.57
C GLU A 51 -9.52 14.65 -1.54
N GLY A 52 -8.50 15.24 -0.90
CA GLY A 52 -8.68 16.23 0.16
C GLY A 52 -9.26 15.63 1.44
N LYS A 53 -9.07 14.32 1.64
CA LYS A 53 -9.54 13.61 2.83
C LYS A 53 -8.50 13.69 3.95
N PRO A 54 -8.92 13.71 5.23
CA PRO A 54 -7.99 13.68 6.35
C PRO A 54 -7.06 12.45 6.30
N LEU A 55 -5.79 12.68 6.60
CA LEU A 55 -4.78 11.65 6.73
C LEU A 55 -4.56 11.35 8.21
N PRO A 56 -4.66 10.09 8.66
CA PRO A 56 -4.08 9.71 9.93
C PRO A 56 -2.55 9.75 9.77
N THR A 57 -1.91 10.76 10.34
CA THR A 57 -0.47 11.01 10.20
C THR A 57 0.36 10.50 11.38
N SER A 58 -0.28 10.08 12.48
CA SER A 58 0.39 9.65 13.72
C SER A 58 -0.30 8.46 14.37
N GLY A 59 0.48 7.67 15.12
CA GLY A 59 -0.02 6.53 15.88
C GLY A 59 -0.28 5.28 15.03
N SER A 60 -0.89 4.27 15.64
CA SER A 60 -1.25 3.00 14.98
C SER A 60 -2.12 3.20 13.73
N GLU A 61 -3.00 4.20 13.75
CA GLU A 61 -3.92 4.49 12.65
C GLU A 61 -3.22 4.94 11.37
N GLY A 62 -2.03 5.54 11.48
CA GLY A 62 -1.21 5.90 10.32
C GLY A 62 -0.69 4.68 9.54
N HIS A 63 -0.68 3.51 10.17
CA HIS A 63 -0.21 2.24 9.60
C HIS A 63 -1.34 1.20 9.47
N ASN A 64 -2.58 1.61 9.71
CA ASN A 64 -3.74 0.75 9.62
C ASN A 64 -4.24 0.68 8.17
N LEU A 65 -3.76 -0.29 7.40
CA LEU A 65 -4.13 -0.44 5.98
C LEU A 65 -5.63 -0.62 5.79
N LYS A 66 -6.31 -1.37 6.66
CA LYS A 66 -7.77 -1.51 6.67
C LYS A 66 -8.48 -0.17 6.84
N GLY A 67 -8.02 0.62 7.80
CA GLY A 67 -8.52 1.96 8.07
C GLY A 67 -8.34 2.89 6.87
N LEU A 68 -7.13 2.92 6.29
CA LEU A 68 -6.81 3.72 5.11
C LEU A 68 -7.62 3.32 3.87
N TRP A 69 -7.83 2.02 3.66
CA TRP A 69 -8.67 1.48 2.59
C TRP A 69 -10.11 1.96 2.72
N LYS A 70 -10.69 1.83 3.92
CA LYS A 70 -12.05 2.28 4.22
C LYS A 70 -12.19 3.81 4.09
N ALA A 71 -11.23 4.58 4.60
CA ALA A 71 -11.22 6.04 4.50
C ALA A 71 -11.16 6.49 3.03
N SER A 72 -10.47 5.72 2.17
CA SER A 72 -10.43 5.97 0.72
C SER A 72 -11.80 5.79 0.06
N GLY A 73 -12.73 5.08 0.71
CA GLY A 73 -14.05 4.77 0.20
C GLY A 73 -14.05 3.54 -0.72
N PHE A 74 -12.98 2.76 -0.69
CA PHE A 74 -12.89 1.50 -1.41
C PHE A 74 -13.64 0.40 -0.64
N ARG A 75 -14.21 -0.54 -1.39
CA ARG A 75 -14.90 -1.72 -0.87
C ARG A 75 -14.01 -2.94 -1.07
N PHE A 76 -14.21 -3.99 -0.28
CA PHE A 76 -13.51 -5.25 -0.52
C PHE A 76 -13.81 -5.84 -1.90
N GLY A 77 -15.04 -5.67 -2.41
CA GLY A 77 -15.37 -6.06 -3.79
C GLY A 77 -14.65 -5.26 -4.87
N ASP A 78 -14.00 -4.12 -4.54
CA ASP A 78 -13.15 -3.39 -5.48
C ASP A 78 -11.74 -3.98 -5.56
N LEU A 79 -11.38 -4.88 -4.63
CA LEU A 79 -10.07 -5.52 -4.55
C LEU A 79 -10.00 -6.65 -5.59
N PRO A 80 -9.14 -6.54 -6.61
CA PRO A 80 -9.00 -7.60 -7.61
C PRO A 80 -8.15 -8.74 -7.04
N ASP A 81 -8.75 -9.58 -6.20
CA ASP A 81 -8.04 -10.59 -5.43
C ASP A 81 -8.69 -11.96 -5.52
N THR A 82 -8.04 -12.88 -6.23
CA THR A 82 -8.53 -14.24 -6.46
C THR A 82 -7.89 -15.26 -5.54
N ALA A 83 -6.68 -14.98 -5.05
CA ALA A 83 -5.88 -15.93 -4.27
C ALA A 83 -5.56 -15.44 -2.85
N GLY A 84 -6.05 -14.26 -2.46
CA GLY A 84 -5.94 -13.73 -1.10
C GLY A 84 -4.69 -12.90 -0.85
N GLU A 85 -3.85 -12.68 -1.87
CA GLU A 85 -2.58 -11.97 -1.69
C GLU A 85 -2.79 -10.51 -1.31
N LYS A 86 -3.83 -9.89 -1.86
CA LYS A 86 -4.13 -8.47 -1.61
C LYS A 86 -4.91 -8.32 -0.31
N THR A 87 -5.80 -9.26 -0.04
CA THR A 87 -6.57 -9.36 1.20
C THR A 87 -5.64 -9.51 2.40
N PHE A 88 -4.55 -10.26 2.26
CA PHE A 88 -3.52 -10.35 3.29
C PHE A 88 -3.05 -8.96 3.75
N TYR A 89 -2.75 -8.04 2.83
CA TYR A 89 -2.30 -6.71 3.22
C TYR A 89 -3.39 -5.88 3.90
N ILE A 90 -4.64 -6.01 3.48
CA ILE A 90 -5.71 -5.22 4.07
C ILE A 90 -6.11 -5.75 5.46
N GLU A 91 -6.09 -7.06 5.67
CA GLU A 91 -6.61 -7.67 6.90
C GLU A 91 -5.54 -8.10 7.91
N HIS A 92 -4.34 -8.48 7.46
CA HIS A 92 -3.34 -9.14 8.30
C HIS A 92 -2.01 -8.38 8.42
N TRP A 93 -1.62 -7.63 7.40
CA TRP A 93 -0.39 -6.86 7.45
C TRP A 93 -0.45 -5.77 8.53
N ASN A 94 0.63 -5.66 9.31
CA ASN A 94 0.81 -4.62 10.31
C ASN A 94 2.31 -4.39 10.59
N THR A 95 2.62 -3.36 11.37
CA THR A 95 4.02 -2.97 11.64
C THR A 95 4.80 -3.94 12.53
N ALA A 96 4.17 -4.92 13.18
CA ALA A 96 4.86 -5.92 13.98
C ALA A 96 5.74 -6.84 13.13
N LEU A 97 5.42 -7.03 11.85
CA LEU A 97 6.23 -7.80 10.89
C LEU A 97 7.70 -7.33 10.83
N ARG A 98 8.01 -6.09 11.22
CA ARG A 98 9.39 -5.59 11.29
C ARG A 98 10.29 -6.32 12.29
N TYR A 99 9.69 -6.96 13.28
CA TYR A 99 10.41 -7.68 14.34
C TYR A 99 10.47 -9.18 14.10
N GLU A 100 9.76 -9.67 13.08
CA GLU A 100 9.69 -11.08 12.76
C GLU A 100 10.88 -11.49 11.88
N SER A 101 11.66 -12.46 12.34
CA SER A 101 12.73 -13.07 11.53
C SER A 101 12.22 -14.20 10.63
N ALA A 102 11.07 -14.79 10.97
CA ALA A 102 10.37 -15.81 10.20
C ALA A 102 8.86 -15.64 10.42
N TYR A 103 8.07 -15.85 9.38
CA TYR A 103 6.62 -15.75 9.44
C TYR A 103 5.99 -16.78 8.51
N ASP A 104 4.97 -17.48 8.99
CA ASP A 104 4.22 -18.45 8.19
C ASP A 104 3.11 -17.71 7.44
N PHE A 105 3.41 -17.29 6.22
CA PHE A 105 2.46 -16.57 5.39
C PHE A 105 1.42 -17.53 4.79
N PRO A 106 0.13 -17.15 4.75
CA PRO A 106 -0.92 -17.99 4.17
C PRO A 106 -0.83 -18.13 2.64
N VAL A 107 0.06 -17.36 2.01
CA VAL A 107 0.30 -17.31 0.56
C VAL A 107 1.80 -17.19 0.31
N PRO A 108 2.33 -17.72 -0.81
CA PRO A 108 3.75 -17.60 -1.13
C PRO A 108 4.20 -16.15 -1.15
N ILE A 109 5.42 -15.89 -0.69
CA ILE A 109 5.95 -14.55 -0.49
C ILE A 109 6.08 -13.81 -1.82
N GLU A 110 6.45 -14.53 -2.88
CA GLU A 110 6.52 -14.00 -4.24
C GLU A 110 5.13 -13.53 -4.71
N SER A 111 4.08 -14.31 -4.42
CA SER A 111 2.70 -13.93 -4.72
C SER A 111 2.25 -12.74 -3.89
N LEU A 112 2.63 -12.65 -2.62
CA LEU A 112 2.37 -11.48 -1.77
C LEU A 112 3.04 -10.22 -2.33
N VAL A 113 4.29 -10.31 -2.77
CA VAL A 113 5.01 -9.16 -3.34
C VAL A 113 4.34 -8.71 -4.64
N GLU A 114 4.00 -9.64 -5.55
CA GLU A 114 3.33 -9.28 -6.80
C GLU A 114 1.92 -8.71 -6.52
N GLY A 115 1.17 -9.31 -5.59
CA GLY A 115 -0.13 -8.81 -5.15
C GLY A 115 -0.06 -7.37 -4.63
N ALA A 116 0.97 -7.02 -3.86
CA ALA A 116 1.20 -5.65 -3.41
C ALA A 116 1.52 -4.70 -4.56
N LYS A 117 2.36 -5.12 -5.51
CA LYS A 117 2.70 -4.34 -6.71
C LYS A 117 1.47 -4.08 -7.58
N GLU A 118 0.61 -5.08 -7.78
CA GLU A 118 -0.66 -4.91 -8.48
C GLU A 118 -1.59 -3.94 -7.74
N LEU A 119 -1.69 -4.09 -6.41
CA LEU A 119 -2.55 -3.26 -5.58
C LEU A 119 -2.10 -1.79 -5.58
N THR A 120 -0.80 -1.53 -5.40
CA THR A 120 -0.23 -0.18 -5.50
C THR A 120 -0.49 0.44 -6.88
N GLY A 121 -0.25 -0.31 -7.95
CA GLY A 121 -0.51 0.12 -9.31
C GLY A 121 -1.99 0.46 -9.55
N TRP A 122 -2.90 -0.35 -9.02
CA TRP A 122 -4.33 -0.11 -9.07
C TRP A 122 -4.72 1.17 -8.33
N ILE A 123 -4.25 1.38 -7.09
CA ILE A 123 -4.54 2.59 -6.30
C ILE A 123 -4.06 3.84 -7.04
N GLN A 124 -2.82 3.82 -7.52
CA GLN A 124 -2.24 4.94 -8.28
C GLN A 124 -2.96 5.20 -9.61
N LYS A 125 -3.56 4.17 -10.24
CA LYS A 125 -4.43 4.34 -11.41
C LYS A 125 -5.71 5.07 -11.04
N GLN A 126 -6.29 4.83 -9.86
CA GLN A 126 -7.46 5.58 -9.38
C GLN A 126 -7.14 7.06 -9.15
N ILE A 127 -5.96 7.38 -8.61
CA ILE A 127 -5.48 8.78 -8.45
C ILE A 127 -5.46 9.49 -9.82
N ARG A 128 -4.87 8.84 -10.84
CA ARG A 128 -4.78 9.39 -12.20
C ARG A 128 -6.14 9.60 -12.85
N ARG A 129 -7.04 8.61 -12.77
CA ARG A 129 -8.40 8.69 -13.33
C ARG A 129 -9.19 9.87 -12.75
N ARG A 130 -9.09 10.12 -11.45
CA ARG A 130 -9.75 11.25 -10.79
C ARG A 130 -9.15 12.59 -11.15
N SER A 131 -7.84 12.65 -11.42
CA SER A 131 -7.17 13.85 -11.93
C SER A 131 -7.77 14.32 -13.26
N ILE A 132 -8.02 13.38 -14.17
CA ILE A 132 -8.64 13.67 -15.48
C ILE A 132 -10.08 14.19 -15.30
N HIS A 133 -10.84 13.57 -14.40
CA HIS A 133 -12.23 13.96 -14.15
C HIS A 133 -12.37 15.35 -13.53
N LYS A 134 -11.51 15.71 -12.55
CA LYS A 134 -11.52 17.06 -11.96
C LYS A 134 -11.15 18.13 -12.99
N ARG A 135 -10.21 17.86 -13.90
CA ARG A 135 -9.84 18.79 -14.99
C ARG A 135 -10.95 19.02 -16.02
N LYS A 136 -11.82 18.04 -16.27
CA LYS A 136 -12.95 18.18 -17.20
C LYS A 136 -14.15 18.95 -16.62
N LYS A 137 -14.18 19.18 -15.31
CA LYS A 137 -15.25 19.88 -14.60
C LYS A 137 -14.92 21.34 -14.24
N GLN A 138 -13.70 21.78 -14.52
CA GLN A 138 -13.24 23.17 -14.42
C GLN A 138 -13.30 23.80 -15.81
#